data_AF-A0A2T3W5T6-F1
#
_entry.id   AF-A0A2T3W5T6-F1
#
_cell.length_a   1.000
_cell.length_b   1.000
_cell.length_c   1.000
_cell.angle_alpha   90.00
_cell.angle_beta   90.00
_cell.angle_gamma   90.00
#
_symmetry.space_group_name_H-M   'P 1'
#
loop_
_entity.id
_entity.type
_entity.pdbx_description
1 polymer ?
#
loop_
_entity_poly.entity_id
_entity_poly.type
_entity_poly.pdbx_seq_one_letter_code
_entity_poly.pdbx_strand_id
1 'polypeptide(L)'
;MQWPASADFVQGPAVPPPSGWAQPGLVMTFNLECPGCVSRGIPFLKRLHAEFGDHVQLLALHTSFGHRLLPREQVEPTLLKFTRDFAKLPFPVALDLSGDIARSWQTEGTPHWLAFAPGGELLRSVYGSQQGAQTRLQYLLEEWSGRQGA
;
A
#
# COMPACT_ATOMS: atom_id res chain seq x y z
N MET A 1 5.15 16.30 -3.14
CA MET A 1 4.90 15.13 -2.28
C MET A 1 6.14 14.26 -2.31
N GLN A 2 6.58 13.75 -1.16
CA GLN A 2 7.67 12.78 -1.10
C GLN A 2 7.13 11.43 -1.60
N TRP A 3 7.84 10.79 -2.53
CA TRP A 3 7.41 9.56 -3.19
C TRP A 3 8.62 8.66 -3.46
N PRO A 4 8.48 7.32 -3.48
CA PRO A 4 9.61 6.44 -3.77
C PRO A 4 10.18 6.72 -5.16
N ALA A 5 11.51 6.69 -5.28
CA ALA A 5 12.16 6.72 -6.58
C ALA A 5 11.93 5.40 -7.32
N SER A 6 12.15 5.36 -8.63
CA SER A 6 11.94 4.12 -9.41
C SER A 6 12.78 2.94 -8.90
N ALA A 7 13.96 3.19 -8.33
CA ALA A 7 14.83 2.17 -7.73
C ALA A 7 14.32 1.63 -6.38
N ASP A 8 13.33 2.29 -5.77
CA ASP A 8 12.74 1.87 -4.50
C ASP A 8 11.59 0.87 -4.71
N PHE A 9 11.17 0.65 -5.95
CA PHE A 9 10.16 -0.36 -6.29
C PHE A 9 10.81 -1.73 -6.41
N VAL A 10 10.49 -2.61 -5.47
CA VAL A 10 11.07 -3.96 -5.34
C VAL A 10 10.22 -5.04 -6.00
N GLN A 11 8.98 -4.72 -6.37
CA GLN A 11 8.04 -5.60 -7.07
C GLN A 11 7.13 -4.75 -7.96
N GLY A 12 6.85 -5.23 -9.17
CA GLY A 12 6.02 -4.53 -10.15
C GLY A 12 6.70 -3.29 -10.75
N PRO A 13 6.05 -2.63 -11.73
CA PRO A 13 6.57 -1.39 -12.30
C PRO A 13 6.50 -0.25 -11.28
N ALA A 14 7.44 0.70 -11.39
CA ALA A 14 7.34 1.96 -10.67
C ALA A 14 6.10 2.73 -11.12
N VAL A 15 5.34 3.26 -10.15
CA VAL A 15 4.12 4.03 -10.42
C VAL A 15 4.30 5.49 -9.98
N PRO A 16 3.64 6.45 -10.64
CA PRO A 16 3.67 7.85 -10.21
C PRO A 16 3.03 8.02 -8.82
N PRO A 17 3.28 9.15 -8.13
CA PRO A 17 2.57 9.49 -6.90
C PRO A 17 1.05 9.59 -7.12
N PRO A 18 0.22 9.53 -6.05
CA PRO A 18 -1.22 9.64 -6.14
C PRO A 18 -1.72 10.84 -6.94
N SER A 19 -0.97 11.95 -6.93
CA SER A 19 -1.27 13.13 -7.73
C SER A 19 -1.23 12.91 -9.25
N GLY A 20 -0.59 11.84 -9.71
CA GLY A 20 -0.53 11.44 -11.12
C GLY A 20 -1.47 10.28 -11.47
N TRP A 21 -2.34 9.84 -10.56
CA TRP A 21 -3.26 8.74 -10.84
C TRP A 21 -4.52 9.24 -11.54
N ALA A 22 -4.84 8.62 -12.68
CA ALA A 22 -6.08 8.86 -13.41
C ALA A 22 -7.30 8.16 -12.77
N GLN A 23 -7.06 7.09 -12.02
CA GLN A 23 -8.06 6.32 -11.28
C GLN A 23 -7.87 6.54 -9.78
N PRO A 24 -8.92 6.36 -8.94
CA PRO A 24 -8.73 6.33 -7.51
C PRO A 24 -7.84 5.16 -7.11
N GLY A 25 -7.29 5.20 -5.90
CA GLY A 25 -6.39 4.14 -5.46
C GLY A 25 -6.27 3.97 -3.96
N LEU A 26 -5.71 2.83 -3.56
CA LEU A 26 -5.47 2.44 -2.18
C LEU A 26 -3.99 2.09 -1.99
N VAL A 27 -3.36 2.76 -1.04
CA VAL A 27 -2.01 2.43 -0.55
C VAL A 27 -2.13 1.76 0.81
N MET A 28 -1.47 0.61 0.97
CA MET A 28 -1.25 0.02 2.28
C MET A 28 0.19 0.27 2.73
N THR A 29 0.39 0.98 3.83
CA THR A 29 1.70 0.98 4.50
C THR A 29 1.84 -0.27 5.36
N PHE A 30 3.00 -0.91 5.30
CA PHE A 30 3.24 -2.16 6.01
C PHE A 30 4.72 -2.33 6.41
N ASN A 31 4.97 -3.30 7.28
CA ASN A 31 6.31 -3.74 7.62
C ASN A 31 6.33 -5.27 7.72
N LEU A 32 7.46 -5.91 7.43
CA LEU A 32 7.60 -7.37 7.54
C LEU A 32 7.60 -7.88 9.00
N GLU A 33 8.03 -7.05 9.96
CA GLU A 33 8.01 -7.36 11.39
C GLU A 33 6.61 -7.14 12.02
N CYS A 34 5.61 -6.75 11.23
CA CYS A 34 4.22 -6.53 11.66
C CYS A 34 3.34 -7.76 11.35
N PRO A 35 2.90 -8.56 12.36
CA PRO A 35 2.13 -9.78 12.13
C PRO A 35 0.78 -9.50 11.46
N GLY A 36 0.10 -8.41 11.82
CA GLY A 36 -1.17 -8.01 11.21
C GLY A 36 -1.03 -7.68 9.72
N CYS A 37 0.12 -7.13 9.32
CA CYS A 37 0.44 -6.81 7.94
C CYS A 37 0.60 -8.08 7.11
N VAL A 38 1.46 -9.00 7.57
CA VAL A 38 1.78 -10.22 6.83
C VAL A 38 0.61 -11.21 6.81
N SER A 39 -0.06 -11.41 7.95
CA SER A 39 -1.10 -12.45 8.08
C SER A 39 -2.50 -12.02 7.62
N ARG A 40 -2.81 -10.71 7.62
CA ARG A 40 -4.15 -10.20 7.30
C ARG A 40 -4.14 -9.10 6.23
N GLY A 41 -3.27 -8.11 6.36
CA GLY A 41 -3.21 -6.95 5.45
C GLY A 41 -2.86 -7.32 4.02
N ILE A 42 -1.73 -7.99 3.82
CA ILE A 42 -1.26 -8.45 2.51
C ILE A 42 -2.26 -9.41 1.84
N PRO A 43 -2.76 -10.47 2.51
CA PRO A 43 -3.81 -11.32 1.94
C PRO A 43 -5.08 -10.56 1.56
N PHE A 44 -5.47 -9.55 2.32
CA PHE A 44 -6.62 -8.71 2.00
C PHE A 44 -6.37 -7.84 0.76
N LEU A 45 -5.23 -7.15 0.69
CA LEU A 45 -4.86 -6.35 -0.50
C LEU A 45 -4.77 -7.22 -1.77
N LYS A 46 -4.28 -8.46 -1.66
CA LYS A 46 -4.30 -9.41 -2.79
C LYS A 46 -5.71 -9.73 -3.28
N ARG A 47 -6.67 -9.91 -2.36
CA ARG A 47 -8.08 -10.13 -2.73
C ARG A 47 -8.66 -8.90 -3.42
N LEU A 48 -8.45 -7.71 -2.84
CA LEU A 48 -8.87 -6.46 -3.47
C LEU A 48 -8.27 -6.28 -4.87
N HIS A 49 -7.01 -6.66 -5.07
CA HIS A 49 -6.39 -6.60 -6.39
C HIS A 49 -6.99 -7.59 -7.39
N ALA A 50 -7.31 -8.81 -6.97
CA ALA A 50 -7.96 -9.77 -7.85
C ALA A 50 -9.36 -9.32 -8.28
N GLU A 51 -10.05 -8.53 -7.45
CA GLU A 51 -11.42 -8.10 -7.68
C GLU A 51 -11.53 -6.73 -8.36
N PHE A 52 -10.65 -5.79 -8.01
CA PHE A 52 -10.77 -4.37 -8.40
C PHE A 52 -9.54 -3.82 -9.13
N GLY A 53 -8.49 -4.63 -9.37
CA GLY A 53 -7.21 -4.15 -9.92
C GLY A 53 -7.30 -3.49 -11.28
N ASP A 54 -8.35 -3.78 -12.06
CA ASP A 54 -8.60 -3.15 -13.36
C ASP A 54 -9.25 -1.75 -13.23
N HIS A 55 -9.82 -1.43 -12.07
CA HIS A 55 -10.60 -0.21 -11.84
C HIS A 55 -9.90 0.79 -10.92
N VAL A 56 -8.99 0.33 -10.06
CA VAL A 56 -8.36 1.16 -9.02
C VAL A 56 -6.86 0.88 -8.92
N GLN A 57 -6.09 1.89 -8.53
CA GLN A 57 -4.65 1.72 -8.26
C GLN A 57 -4.44 1.05 -6.90
N LEU A 58 -3.67 -0.03 -6.84
CA LEU A 58 -3.38 -0.74 -5.59
C LEU A 58 -1.88 -0.90 -5.41
N LEU A 59 -1.36 -0.44 -4.27
CA LEU A 59 0.07 -0.43 -3.97
C LEU A 59 0.32 -0.76 -2.50
N ALA A 60 1.43 -1.43 -2.23
CA ALA A 60 1.95 -1.59 -0.88
C ALA A 60 3.25 -0.79 -0.70
N LEU A 61 3.37 -0.07 0.42
CA LEU A 61 4.55 0.70 0.79
C LEU A 61 5.16 0.07 2.06
N HIS A 62 6.30 -0.60 1.91
CA HIS A 62 7.04 -1.09 3.07
C HIS A 62 7.74 0.08 3.75
N THR A 63 7.45 0.36 5.02
CA THR A 63 8.01 1.52 5.74
C THR A 63 8.72 1.11 7.03
N SER A 64 9.81 1.81 7.35
CA SER A 64 10.47 1.73 8.66
C SER A 64 9.85 2.66 9.70
N PHE A 65 8.90 3.54 9.34
CA PHE A 65 8.27 4.42 10.33
C PHE A 65 7.44 3.63 11.34
N GLY A 66 7.68 3.86 12.64
CA GLY A 66 7.09 3.06 13.72
C GLY A 66 7.76 1.69 13.92
N HIS A 67 8.85 1.40 13.21
CA HIS A 67 9.61 0.15 13.29
C HIS A 67 11.11 0.42 13.44
N ARG A 68 11.90 -0.66 13.58
CA ARG A 68 13.36 -0.53 13.60
C ARG A 68 13.86 -0.05 12.23
N LEU A 69 14.64 1.03 12.23
CA LEU A 69 15.36 1.48 11.05
C LEU A 69 16.55 0.55 10.79
N LEU A 70 16.56 -0.05 9.60
CA LEU A 70 17.62 -0.93 9.13
C LEU A 70 18.17 -0.39 7.81
N PRO A 71 19.44 -0.62 7.50
CA PRO A 71 20.00 -0.19 6.23
C PRO A 71 19.44 -1.03 5.07
N ARG A 72 19.49 -0.49 3.85
CA ARG A 72 18.85 -1.06 2.66
C ARG A 72 19.25 -2.51 2.42
N GLU A 73 20.54 -2.81 2.55
CA GLU A 73 21.14 -4.13 2.31
C GLU A 73 20.59 -5.23 3.24
N GLN A 74 19.97 -4.87 4.36
CA GLN A 74 19.31 -5.82 5.27
C GLN A 74 17.81 -5.97 4.98
N VAL A 75 17.15 -4.89 4.56
CA VAL A 75 15.70 -4.86 4.34
C VAL A 75 15.33 -5.37 2.95
N GLU A 76 15.97 -4.84 1.91
CA GLU A 76 15.57 -5.04 0.52
C GLU A 76 15.61 -6.51 0.07
N PRO A 77 16.65 -7.31 0.38
CA PRO A 77 16.67 -8.73 -0.02
C PRO A 77 15.54 -9.54 0.63
N THR A 78 15.24 -9.25 1.90
CA THR A 78 14.16 -9.91 2.65
C THR A 78 12.80 -9.53 2.09
N LEU A 79 12.61 -8.24 1.79
CA LEU A 79 11.40 -7.73 1.17
C LEU A 79 11.19 -8.33 -0.22
N LEU A 80 12.23 -8.37 -1.06
CA LEU A 80 12.15 -8.96 -2.40
C LEU A 80 11.80 -10.45 -2.37
N LYS A 81 12.41 -11.22 -1.44
CA LYS A 81 12.04 -12.63 -1.23
C LYS A 81 10.59 -12.76 -0.76
N PHE A 82 10.14 -11.89 0.14
CA PHE A 82 8.75 -11.89 0.59
C PHE A 82 7.78 -11.59 -0.55
N THR A 83 8.02 -10.52 -1.32
CA THR A 83 7.11 -10.05 -2.37
C THR A 83 7.04 -11.03 -3.54
N ARG A 84 8.19 -11.55 -4.01
CA ARG A 84 8.28 -12.40 -5.20
C ARG A 84 8.02 -13.88 -4.90
N ASP A 85 8.63 -14.42 -3.84
CA ASP A 85 8.71 -15.87 -3.66
C ASP A 85 7.68 -16.39 -2.66
N PHE A 86 7.55 -15.71 -1.50
CA PHE A 86 6.65 -16.14 -0.42
C PHE A 86 5.21 -15.71 -0.65
N ALA A 87 4.96 -14.39 -0.73
CA ALA A 87 3.63 -13.84 -0.84
C ALA A 87 3.13 -13.74 -2.28
N LYS A 88 4.04 -13.72 -3.27
CA LYS A 88 3.73 -13.63 -4.71
C LYS A 88 2.75 -12.49 -5.00
N LEU A 89 3.19 -11.27 -4.74
CA LEU A 89 2.33 -10.09 -4.78
C LEU A 89 2.09 -9.66 -6.24
N PRO A 90 0.83 -9.51 -6.68
CA PRO A 90 0.50 -9.19 -8.07
C PRO A 90 0.53 -7.67 -8.37
N PHE A 91 0.87 -6.84 -7.38
CA PHE A 91 0.83 -5.37 -7.45
C PHE A 91 2.19 -4.75 -7.11
N PRO A 92 2.40 -3.46 -7.45
CA PRO A 92 3.60 -2.73 -7.08
C PRO A 92 3.87 -2.68 -5.58
N VAL A 93 5.13 -2.86 -5.20
CA VAL A 93 5.61 -2.70 -3.82
C VAL A 93 6.84 -1.81 -3.81
N ALA A 94 6.79 -0.75 -2.99
CA ALA A 94 7.89 0.19 -2.83
C ALA A 94 8.46 0.16 -1.41
N LEU A 95 9.72 0.61 -1.26
CA LEU A 95 10.45 0.70 -0.01
C LEU A 95 10.59 2.16 0.44
N ASP A 96 9.89 2.53 1.51
CA ASP A 96 10.10 3.74 2.29
C ASP A 96 11.13 3.47 3.40
N LEU A 97 12.41 3.49 3.01
CA LEU A 97 13.52 3.07 3.87
C LEU A 97 13.67 3.94 5.12
N SER A 98 13.59 5.28 4.99
CA SER A 98 13.73 6.20 6.13
C SER A 98 12.45 6.34 6.94
N GLY A 99 11.31 5.99 6.36
CA GLY A 99 10.00 6.19 6.96
C GLY A 99 9.43 7.61 6.75
N ASP A 100 10.09 8.45 5.96
CA ASP A 100 9.68 9.85 5.80
C ASP A 100 8.38 9.98 5.00
N ILE A 101 8.14 9.08 4.04
CA ILE A 101 6.89 9.09 3.26
C ILE A 101 5.71 8.78 4.18
N ALA A 102 5.79 7.68 4.92
CA ALA A 102 4.79 7.30 5.92
C ALA A 102 4.58 8.40 6.99
N ARG A 103 5.67 9.03 7.45
CA ARG A 103 5.60 10.15 8.41
C ARG A 103 4.85 11.35 7.83
N SER A 104 5.08 11.67 6.55
CA SER A 104 4.39 12.79 5.88
C SER A 104 2.88 12.56 5.74
N TRP A 105 2.43 11.31 5.74
CA TRP A 105 1.02 10.91 5.74
C TRP A 105 0.45 10.63 7.13
N GLN A 106 1.23 10.87 8.19
CA GLN A 106 0.82 10.67 9.58
C GLN A 106 0.39 9.21 9.86
N THR A 107 1.07 8.23 9.26
CA THR A 107 0.79 6.79 9.45
C THR A 107 1.71 6.18 10.50
N GLU A 108 1.49 6.48 11.79
CA GLU A 108 2.36 6.06 12.90
C GLU A 108 2.33 4.55 13.21
N GLY A 109 1.42 3.80 12.60
CA GLY A 109 1.28 2.36 12.81
C GLY A 109 0.98 1.61 11.53
N THR A 110 1.26 0.31 11.52
CA THR A 110 1.00 -0.58 10.37
C THR A 110 0.15 -1.79 10.79
N PRO A 111 -0.71 -2.34 9.91
CA PRO A 111 -0.99 -1.85 8.57
C PRO A 111 -1.85 -0.57 8.61
N HIS A 112 -1.53 0.39 7.75
CA HIS A 112 -2.33 1.59 7.53
C HIS A 112 -2.81 1.64 6.10
N TRP A 113 -4.03 2.14 5.89
CA TRP A 113 -4.66 2.22 4.58
C TRP A 113 -4.96 3.67 4.24
N LEU A 114 -4.51 4.11 3.07
CA LEU A 114 -4.71 5.45 2.56
C LEU A 114 -5.44 5.36 1.23
N ALA A 115 -6.63 5.95 1.15
CA ALA A 115 -7.46 5.94 -0.04
C ALA A 115 -7.37 7.31 -0.71
N PHE A 116 -7.04 7.34 -2.00
CA PHE A 116 -6.83 8.55 -2.79
C PHE A 116 -7.84 8.66 -3.93
N ALA A 117 -8.34 9.87 -4.17
CA ALA A 117 -9.08 10.20 -5.39
C ALA A 117 -8.11 10.27 -6.60
N PRO A 118 -8.62 10.24 -7.85
CA PRO A 118 -7.85 10.69 -9.00
C PRO A 118 -7.27 12.09 -8.74
N GLY A 119 -6.02 12.32 -9.11
CA GLY A 119 -5.32 13.59 -8.83
C GLY A 119 -4.81 13.74 -7.39
N GLY A 120 -4.98 12.71 -6.53
CA GLY A 120 -4.19 12.54 -5.30
C GLY A 120 -4.76 13.14 -4.03
N GLU A 121 -6.03 13.55 -4.01
CA GLU A 121 -6.71 13.94 -2.77
C GLU A 121 -6.83 12.73 -1.83
N LEU A 122 -6.39 12.87 -0.57
CA LEU A 122 -6.52 11.82 0.44
C LEU A 122 -7.96 11.78 0.98
N LEU A 123 -8.72 10.76 0.60
CA LEU A 123 -10.12 10.59 0.97
C LEU A 123 -10.29 9.87 2.31
N ARG A 124 -9.44 8.89 2.61
CA ARG A 124 -9.51 8.10 3.85
C ARG A 124 -8.12 7.76 4.37
N SER A 125 -8.00 7.73 5.70
CA SER A 125 -6.82 7.28 6.42
C SER A 125 -7.29 6.36 7.56
N VAL A 126 -7.00 5.06 7.45
CA VAL A 126 -7.62 4.01 8.27
C VAL A 126 -6.53 3.07 8.80
N TYR A 127 -6.44 2.96 10.13
CA TYR A 127 -5.63 1.91 10.74
C TYR A 127 -6.29 0.54 10.54
N GLY A 128 -5.53 -0.47 10.13
CA GLY A 128 -6.05 -1.81 9.91
C GLY A 128 -6.53 -2.51 11.20
N SER A 129 -6.18 -2.00 12.37
CA SER A 129 -6.68 -2.45 13.67
C SER A 129 -8.08 -1.91 14.00
N GLN A 130 -8.56 -0.88 13.30
CA GLN A 130 -9.89 -0.34 13.54
C GLN A 130 -10.96 -1.38 13.17
N GLN A 131 -11.96 -1.51 14.03
CA GLN A 131 -13.10 -2.40 13.80
C GLN A 131 -13.75 -2.09 12.45
N GLY A 132 -13.99 -3.12 11.63
CA GLY A 132 -14.63 -2.99 10.32
C GLY A 132 -13.78 -2.31 9.24
N ALA A 133 -12.48 -2.07 9.46
CA ALA A 133 -11.61 -1.41 8.48
C ALA A 133 -11.65 -2.08 7.10
N GLN A 134 -11.52 -3.41 7.05
CA GLN A 134 -11.54 -4.16 5.78
C GLN A 134 -12.88 -4.02 5.05
N THR A 135 -14.00 -4.20 5.75
CA THR A 135 -15.34 -4.04 5.17
C THR A 135 -15.56 -2.64 4.60
N ARG A 136 -15.15 -1.59 5.34
CA ARG A 136 -15.26 -0.21 4.85
C ARG A 136 -14.42 0.04 3.60
N LEU A 137 -13.21 -0.51 3.54
CA LEU A 137 -12.33 -0.38 2.37
C LEU A 137 -12.89 -1.14 1.17
N GLN A 138 -13.44 -2.34 1.39
CA GLN A 138 -14.09 -3.11 0.34
C GLN A 138 -15.27 -2.34 -0.27
N TYR A 139 -16.19 -1.82 0.56
CA TYR A 139 -17.31 -1.02 0.07
C TYR A 139 -16.89 0.24 -0.69
N LEU A 140 -15.78 0.87 -0.28
CA LEU A 140 -15.24 2.02 -1.01
C LEU A 140 -14.77 1.62 -2.43
N LEU A 141 -14.11 0.48 -2.58
CA LEU A 141 -13.64 0.00 -3.88
C LEU A 141 -14.80 -0.51 -4.75
N GLU A 142 -15.83 -1.12 -4.15
CA GLU A 142 -17.08 -1.47 -4.82
C GLU A 142 -17.78 -0.22 -5.38
N GLU A 143 -17.86 0.87 -4.59
CA GLU A 143 -18.42 2.15 -5.04
C GLU A 143 -17.63 2.71 -6.24
N TRP A 144 -16.30 2.73 -6.17
CA TRP A 144 -15.45 3.25 -7.25
C TRP A 144 -15.55 2.43 -8.53
N SER A 145 -15.69 1.11 -8.40
CA SER A 145 -15.82 0.22 -9.55
C SER A 145 -17.21 0.32 -10.19
N GLY A 146 -18.27 0.49 -9.39
CA GLY A 146 -19.64 0.68 -9.87
C GLY A 146 -19.88 2.03 -10.57
N ARG A 147 -19.13 3.09 -10.22
CA ARG A 147 -19.26 4.43 -10.82
C ARG A 147 -18.69 4.54 -12.24
N GLN A 148 -17.91 3.56 -12.73
CA GLN A 148 -17.34 3.59 -14.08
C GLN A 148 -18.30 3.10 -15.18
N GLY A 149 -19.56 2.78 -14.82
CA GLY A 149 -20.61 2.33 -15.74
C GLY A 149 -21.87 3.21 -15.81
N ALA A 150 -21.84 4.44 -15.29
CA ALA A 150 -22.96 5.39 -15.30
C ALA A 150 -22.62 6.69 -16.03
#